data_AF-A0A2D4J115-F1
#
_entry.id   AF-A0A2D4J115-F1
#
_cell.length_a   1.000
_cell.length_b   1.000
_cell.length_c   1.000
_cell.angle_alpha   90.00
_cell.angle_beta   90.00
_cell.angle_gamma   90.00
#
_symmetry.space_group_name_H-M   'P 1'
#
loop_
_entity.id
_entity.type
_entity.pdbx_description
1 polymer ?
#
loop_
_entity_poly.entity_id
_entity_poly.type
_entity_poly.pdbx_seq_one_letter_code
_entity_poly.pdbx_strand_id
1 'polypeptide(L)'
;EEEHQQRHKSMKEAHILAFQSMEETKEQEQKELEEHLQQKYLEELQALKDAHRQAMDVFKIEMEQEVQTLRFELEDEGKAMLASLRSELNHQHAAAIDQLRHNHQQEVAAAKMELERSIELSRHQEKECMCRISDVQDELRHRDHHISELDKEILTLHENISTLTKELEFKGKEILRIRSESNQQIRLHEQDLSKKHEKELDVMTADHIREKQSMLADFNKTQELLKEINSALQVSLEEMEDKYQNREPRPEDLQLIAELKDLIAERDQLIKKLIDDKKFYQLELVNRETNFNKVFNASPNVGVINPLVKQKKKNDRSANRFVSVPNLSALESSGVGNGHANRLDPIPNSSIHDIEFNSSRPLPQPIPPKEPKMVLR
;
A
#
# COMPACT_ATOMS: atom_id res chain seq x y z
N GLU A 1 241.21 -19.02 -5.32
CA GLU A 1 240.36 -18.71 -6.48
C GLU A 1 238.97 -19.37 -6.38
N GLU A 2 238.87 -20.60 -5.88
CA GLU A 2 237.59 -21.34 -5.74
C GLU A 2 236.50 -20.62 -4.91
N GLU A 3 236.85 -19.90 -3.83
CA GLU A 3 235.85 -19.17 -3.00
C GLU A 3 235.02 -18.13 -3.78
N HIS A 4 235.57 -17.55 -4.85
CA HIS A 4 234.90 -16.46 -5.57
C HIS A 4 233.81 -16.95 -6.54
N GLN A 5 233.93 -18.18 -7.05
CA GLN A 5 232.87 -18.82 -7.84
C GLN A 5 231.69 -19.27 -6.96
N GLN A 6 231.98 -19.78 -5.75
CA GLN A 6 230.95 -20.21 -4.79
C GLN A 6 229.97 -19.06 -4.45
N ARG A 7 230.50 -17.85 -4.18
CA ARG A 7 229.68 -16.66 -3.89
C ARG A 7 228.83 -16.20 -5.06
N HIS A 8 229.35 -16.23 -6.29
CA HIS A 8 228.57 -15.77 -7.45
C HIS A 8 227.42 -16.73 -7.81
N LYS A 9 227.59 -18.03 -7.57
CA LYS A 9 226.52 -19.02 -7.73
C LYS A 9 225.40 -18.80 -6.71
N SER A 10 225.77 -18.68 -5.44
CA SER A 10 224.84 -18.41 -4.33
C SER A 10 224.03 -17.12 -4.52
N MET A 11 224.61 -16.03 -5.05
CA MET A 11 223.86 -14.80 -5.32
C MET A 11 222.81 -14.98 -6.43
N LYS A 12 223.13 -15.71 -7.51
CA LYS A 12 222.16 -15.98 -8.58
C LYS A 12 221.02 -16.89 -8.12
N GLU A 13 221.34 -17.92 -7.34
CA GLU A 13 220.34 -18.80 -6.73
C GLU A 13 219.42 -18.02 -5.77
N ALA A 14 219.98 -17.13 -4.94
CA ALA A 14 219.19 -16.25 -4.07
C ALA A 14 218.27 -15.29 -4.87
N HIS A 15 218.73 -14.76 -6.01
CA HIS A 15 217.91 -13.86 -6.83
C HIS A 15 216.81 -14.58 -7.62
N ILE A 16 217.05 -15.84 -8.03
CA ILE A 16 216.01 -16.70 -8.61
C ILE A 16 214.97 -17.05 -7.55
N LEU A 17 215.39 -17.47 -6.36
CA LEU A 17 214.50 -17.77 -5.23
C LEU A 17 213.70 -16.54 -4.78
N ALA A 18 214.29 -15.34 -4.77
CA ALA A 18 213.58 -14.10 -4.45
C ALA A 18 212.55 -13.72 -5.52
N PHE A 19 212.85 -13.95 -6.81
CA PHE A 19 211.88 -13.68 -7.88
C PHE A 19 210.75 -14.71 -7.90
N GLN A 20 211.07 -15.99 -7.72
CA GLN A 20 210.07 -17.06 -7.56
C GLN A 20 209.19 -16.81 -6.34
N SER A 21 209.78 -16.46 -5.18
CA SER A 21 209.00 -16.10 -4.00
C SER A 21 208.13 -14.86 -4.21
N MET A 22 208.57 -13.87 -4.99
CA MET A 22 207.77 -12.67 -5.32
C MET A 22 206.62 -13.01 -6.29
N GLU A 23 206.87 -13.86 -7.27
CA GLU A 23 205.88 -14.34 -8.24
C GLU A 23 204.85 -15.26 -7.57
N GLU A 24 205.28 -16.19 -6.71
CA GLU A 24 204.43 -17.00 -5.84
C GLU A 24 203.61 -16.15 -4.86
N THR A 25 204.20 -15.15 -4.19
CA THR A 25 203.42 -14.25 -3.31
C THR A 25 202.42 -13.41 -4.09
N LYS A 26 202.75 -12.97 -5.31
CA LYS A 26 201.83 -12.20 -6.14
C LYS A 26 200.69 -13.08 -6.69
N GLU A 27 200.98 -14.31 -7.09
CA GLU A 27 199.96 -15.28 -7.52
C GLU A 27 199.07 -15.69 -6.35
N GLN A 28 199.64 -15.86 -5.15
CA GLN A 28 198.92 -16.09 -3.91
C GLN A 28 198.05 -14.89 -3.51
N GLU A 29 198.57 -13.65 -3.54
CA GLU A 29 197.81 -12.42 -3.29
C GLU A 29 196.69 -12.22 -4.32
N GLN A 30 196.95 -12.49 -5.61
CA GLN A 30 195.93 -12.42 -6.65
C GLN A 30 194.83 -13.47 -6.42
N LYS A 31 195.22 -14.70 -6.06
CA LYS A 31 194.27 -15.77 -5.75
C LYS A 31 193.46 -15.48 -4.49
N GLU A 32 194.07 -14.97 -3.42
CA GLU A 32 193.38 -14.54 -2.21
C GLU A 32 192.43 -13.36 -2.49
N LEU A 33 192.81 -12.43 -3.38
CA LEU A 33 191.94 -11.35 -3.82
C LEU A 33 190.78 -11.85 -4.69
N GLU A 34 191.01 -12.81 -5.58
CA GLU A 34 189.97 -13.46 -6.39
C GLU A 34 189.01 -14.30 -5.52
N GLU A 35 189.53 -15.08 -4.57
CA GLU A 35 188.73 -15.83 -3.59
C GLU A 35 187.92 -14.88 -2.69
N HIS A 36 188.52 -13.81 -2.19
CA HIS A 36 187.80 -12.82 -1.38
C HIS A 36 186.74 -12.04 -2.19
N LEU A 37 187.01 -11.75 -3.47
CA LEU A 37 186.03 -11.13 -4.37
C LEU A 37 184.88 -12.09 -4.71
N GLN A 38 185.16 -13.37 -4.97
CA GLN A 38 184.15 -14.41 -5.17
C GLN A 38 183.30 -14.61 -3.90
N GLN A 39 183.93 -14.62 -2.72
CA GLN A 39 183.23 -14.71 -1.45
C GLN A 39 182.31 -13.50 -1.24
N LYS A 40 182.78 -12.27 -1.46
CA LYS A 40 181.93 -11.06 -1.41
C LYS A 40 180.78 -11.12 -2.40
N TYR A 41 181.03 -11.55 -3.64
CA TYR A 41 179.97 -11.69 -4.64
C TYR A 41 178.91 -12.72 -4.23
N LEU A 42 179.31 -13.84 -3.62
CA LEU A 42 178.38 -14.84 -3.09
C LEU A 42 177.60 -14.32 -1.87
N GLU A 43 178.26 -13.60 -0.96
CA GLU A 43 177.63 -12.96 0.21
C GLU A 43 176.63 -11.87 -0.21
N GLU A 44 176.98 -11.00 -1.17
CA GLU A 44 176.10 -10.00 -1.76
C GLU A 44 174.92 -10.63 -2.50
N LEU A 45 175.16 -11.68 -3.29
CA LEU A 45 174.10 -12.41 -3.99
C LEU A 45 173.15 -13.12 -3.01
N GLN A 46 173.67 -13.64 -1.90
CA GLN A 46 172.87 -14.27 -0.85
C GLN A 46 172.06 -13.22 -0.08
N ALA A 47 172.69 -12.10 0.33
CA ALA A 47 172.01 -10.98 0.97
C ALA A 47 170.91 -10.38 0.07
N LEU A 48 171.15 -10.29 -1.25
CA LEU A 48 170.14 -9.84 -2.21
C LEU A 48 168.98 -10.83 -2.35
N LYS A 49 169.25 -12.14 -2.37
CA LYS A 49 168.20 -13.19 -2.36
C LYS A 49 167.39 -13.15 -1.07
N ASP A 50 168.03 -12.99 0.07
CA ASP A 50 167.35 -12.95 1.38
C ASP A 50 166.56 -11.65 1.56
N ALA A 51 167.08 -10.51 1.10
CA ALA A 51 166.34 -9.25 1.07
C ALA A 51 165.13 -9.32 0.11
N HIS A 52 165.29 -9.91 -1.08
CA HIS A 52 164.18 -10.13 -2.01
C HIS A 52 163.13 -11.08 -1.43
N ARG A 53 163.56 -12.16 -0.76
CA ARG A 53 162.68 -13.08 -0.05
C ARG A 53 161.91 -12.38 1.06
N GLN A 54 162.58 -11.60 1.90
CA GLN A 54 161.91 -10.81 2.96
C GLN A 54 160.90 -9.82 2.39
N ALA A 55 161.25 -9.12 1.31
CA ALA A 55 160.33 -8.21 0.62
C ALA A 55 159.10 -8.95 0.05
N MET A 56 159.28 -10.15 -0.49
CA MET A 56 158.18 -11.00 -1.00
C MET A 56 157.33 -11.59 0.14
N ASP A 57 157.95 -11.99 1.25
CA ASP A 57 157.23 -12.48 2.44
C ASP A 57 156.40 -11.35 3.09
N VAL A 58 156.94 -10.12 3.18
CA VAL A 58 156.20 -8.93 3.64
C VAL A 58 155.07 -8.57 2.68
N PHE A 59 155.34 -8.45 1.38
CA PHE A 59 154.31 -8.14 0.36
C PHE A 59 153.19 -9.18 0.35
N LYS A 60 153.51 -10.46 0.55
CA LYS A 60 152.53 -11.53 0.68
C LYS A 60 151.65 -11.33 1.92
N ILE A 61 152.22 -10.98 3.07
CA ILE A 61 151.47 -10.70 4.30
C ILE A 61 150.57 -9.47 4.12
N GLU A 62 151.05 -8.40 3.50
CA GLU A 62 150.27 -7.20 3.19
C GLU A 62 149.08 -7.53 2.27
N MET A 63 149.32 -8.27 1.19
CA MET A 63 148.27 -8.72 0.27
C MET A 63 147.27 -9.68 0.95
N GLU A 64 147.72 -10.59 1.83
CA GLU A 64 146.83 -11.45 2.62
C GLU A 64 145.98 -10.64 3.61
N GLN A 65 146.53 -9.58 4.21
CA GLN A 65 145.78 -8.65 5.06
C GLN A 65 144.74 -7.84 4.27
N GLU A 66 145.11 -7.28 3.12
CA GLU A 66 144.20 -6.51 2.25
C GLU A 66 143.04 -7.37 1.73
N VAL A 67 143.32 -8.62 1.34
CA VAL A 67 142.27 -9.58 0.97
C VAL A 67 141.37 -9.89 2.17
N GLN A 68 141.91 -9.93 3.40
CA GLN A 68 141.12 -10.21 4.60
C GLN A 68 140.27 -9.00 5.05
N THR A 69 140.76 -7.76 4.90
CA THR A 69 139.96 -6.55 5.16
C THR A 69 138.83 -6.41 4.15
N LEU A 70 139.11 -6.56 2.85
CA LEU A 70 138.08 -6.53 1.80
C LEU A 70 137.02 -7.63 1.98
N ARG A 71 137.41 -8.82 2.48
CA ARG A 71 136.46 -9.88 2.85
C ARG A 71 135.54 -9.46 4.00
N PHE A 72 136.08 -8.81 5.03
CA PHE A 72 135.30 -8.35 6.18
C PHE A 72 134.34 -7.21 5.79
N GLU A 73 134.82 -6.23 5.02
CA GLU A 73 134.02 -5.12 4.51
C GLU A 73 132.85 -5.62 3.67
N LEU A 74 133.11 -6.53 2.72
CA LEU A 74 132.06 -7.13 1.88
C LEU A 74 131.06 -7.98 2.70
N GLU A 75 131.52 -8.64 3.77
CA GLU A 75 130.64 -9.39 4.68
C GLU A 75 129.76 -8.43 5.52
N ASP A 76 130.28 -7.30 5.96
CA ASP A 76 129.54 -6.29 6.72
C ASP A 76 128.55 -5.52 5.83
N GLU A 77 128.95 -5.11 4.61
CA GLU A 77 128.05 -4.58 3.59
C GLU A 77 126.92 -5.56 3.27
N GLY A 78 127.24 -6.85 3.11
CA GLY A 78 126.26 -7.91 2.90
C GLY A 78 125.27 -8.05 4.06
N LYS A 79 125.75 -8.00 5.32
CA LYS A 79 124.91 -8.00 6.52
C LYS A 79 124.03 -6.75 6.60
N ALA A 80 124.58 -5.57 6.33
CA ALA A 80 123.86 -4.31 6.34
C ALA A 80 122.76 -4.27 5.26
N MET A 81 123.06 -4.74 4.05
CA MET A 81 122.09 -4.86 2.96
C MET A 81 120.96 -5.85 3.31
N LEU A 82 121.30 -7.02 3.88
CA LEU A 82 120.31 -7.99 4.35
C LEU A 82 119.46 -7.45 5.51
N ALA A 83 120.03 -6.68 6.43
CA ALA A 83 119.30 -6.03 7.51
C ALA A 83 118.35 -4.95 6.98
N SER A 84 118.80 -4.12 6.04
CA SER A 84 117.99 -3.12 5.34
C SER A 84 116.82 -3.76 4.60
N LEU A 85 117.07 -4.79 3.78
CA LEU A 85 116.02 -5.51 3.04
C LEU A 85 115.00 -6.20 3.97
N ARG A 86 115.44 -6.75 5.11
CA ARG A 86 114.54 -7.28 6.14
C ARG A 86 113.69 -6.19 6.79
N SER A 87 114.28 -5.02 7.07
CA SER A 87 113.56 -3.88 7.64
C SER A 87 112.50 -3.34 6.68
N GLU A 88 112.86 -3.19 5.40
CA GLU A 88 111.94 -2.74 4.34
C GLU A 88 110.79 -3.74 4.13
N LEU A 89 111.11 -5.04 4.03
CA LEU A 89 110.08 -6.08 3.89
C LEU A 89 109.14 -6.13 5.12
N ASN A 90 109.68 -5.98 6.32
CA ASN A 90 108.87 -5.89 7.55
C ASN A 90 107.98 -4.63 7.56
N HIS A 91 108.50 -3.49 7.09
CA HIS A 91 107.72 -2.25 6.99
C HIS A 91 106.58 -2.38 5.98
N GLN A 92 106.86 -2.93 4.80
CA GLN A 92 105.85 -3.19 3.76
C GLN A 92 104.77 -4.18 4.26
N HIS A 93 105.16 -5.25 4.95
CA HIS A 93 104.20 -6.18 5.57
C HIS A 93 103.34 -5.51 6.65
N ALA A 94 103.93 -4.69 7.52
CA ALA A 94 103.17 -3.95 8.53
C ALA A 94 102.16 -2.98 7.89
N ALA A 95 102.59 -2.19 6.91
CA ALA A 95 101.74 -1.27 6.17
C ALA A 95 100.58 -2.00 5.44
N ALA A 96 100.85 -3.13 4.79
CA ALA A 96 99.82 -3.93 4.12
C ALA A 96 98.81 -4.54 5.12
N ILE A 97 99.28 -5.00 6.29
CA ILE A 97 98.40 -5.50 7.35
C ILE A 97 97.52 -4.38 7.92
N ASP A 98 98.07 -3.21 8.17
CA ASP A 98 97.31 -2.08 8.72
C ASP A 98 96.32 -1.48 7.71
N GLN A 99 96.68 -1.44 6.41
CA GLN A 99 95.75 -1.10 5.35
C GLN A 99 94.59 -2.11 5.25
N LEU A 100 94.89 -3.41 5.31
CA LEU A 100 93.85 -4.46 5.29
C LEU A 100 92.93 -4.37 6.52
N ARG A 101 93.50 -4.12 7.71
CA ARG A 101 92.72 -3.87 8.94
C ARG A 101 91.82 -2.65 8.81
N HIS A 102 92.34 -1.54 8.27
CA HIS A 102 91.56 -0.32 8.07
C HIS A 102 90.39 -0.52 7.11
N ASN A 103 90.66 -1.14 5.95
CA ASN A 103 89.62 -1.48 4.96
C ASN A 103 88.54 -2.38 5.57
N HIS A 104 88.95 -3.46 6.26
CA HIS A 104 88.00 -4.37 6.92
C HIS A 104 87.18 -3.66 8.02
N GLN A 105 87.81 -2.78 8.80
CA GLN A 105 87.10 -1.98 9.81
C GLN A 105 86.06 -1.04 9.17
N GLN A 106 86.37 -0.45 8.01
CA GLN A 106 85.47 0.39 7.24
C GLN A 106 84.30 -0.42 6.65
N GLU A 107 84.57 -1.59 6.05
CA GLU A 107 83.55 -2.52 5.55
C GLU A 107 82.59 -2.99 6.66
N VAL A 108 83.13 -3.38 7.82
CA VAL A 108 82.33 -3.78 8.99
C VAL A 108 81.49 -2.62 9.53
N ALA A 109 82.02 -1.39 9.53
CA ALA A 109 81.26 -0.21 9.94
C ALA A 109 80.11 0.09 8.95
N ALA A 110 80.37 0.04 7.64
CA ALA A 110 79.36 0.24 6.61
C ALA A 110 78.26 -0.84 6.65
N ALA A 111 78.64 -2.11 6.79
CA ALA A 111 77.69 -3.22 6.91
C ALA A 111 76.80 -3.11 8.15
N LYS A 112 77.35 -2.64 9.29
CA LYS A 112 76.57 -2.36 10.50
C LYS A 112 75.58 -1.22 10.30
N MET A 113 76.01 -0.10 9.70
CA MET A 113 75.11 1.03 9.42
C MET A 113 73.97 0.65 8.48
N GLU A 114 74.22 -0.15 7.44
CA GLU A 114 73.16 -0.62 6.53
C GLU A 114 72.21 -1.61 7.21
N LEU A 115 72.72 -2.49 8.09
CA LEU A 115 71.89 -3.37 8.91
C LEU A 115 70.99 -2.58 9.87
N GLU A 116 71.54 -1.59 10.59
CA GLU A 116 70.78 -0.71 11.49
C GLU A 116 69.71 0.09 10.73
N ARG A 117 70.05 0.60 9.53
CA ARG A 117 69.10 1.28 8.63
C ARG A 117 67.96 0.35 8.19
N SER A 118 68.29 -0.88 7.81
CA SER A 118 67.32 -1.89 7.40
C SER A 118 66.37 -2.27 8.55
N ILE A 119 66.91 -2.43 9.77
CA ILE A 119 66.13 -2.71 10.98
C ILE A 119 65.15 -1.57 11.29
N GLU A 120 65.59 -0.30 11.28
CA GLU A 120 64.66 0.80 11.57
C GLU A 120 63.63 1.01 10.45
N LEU A 121 63.96 0.71 9.20
CA LEU A 121 62.99 0.71 8.10
C LEU A 121 61.93 -0.40 8.27
N SER A 122 62.33 -1.63 8.60
CA SER A 122 61.41 -2.72 8.95
C SER A 122 60.51 -2.32 10.12
N ARG A 123 61.10 -1.73 11.17
CA ARG A 123 60.38 -1.26 12.35
C ARG A 123 59.39 -0.13 12.03
N HIS A 124 59.69 0.74 11.06
CA HIS A 124 58.74 1.75 10.59
C HIS A 124 57.55 1.11 9.86
N GLN A 125 57.83 0.19 8.93
CA GLN A 125 56.81 -0.54 8.18
C GLN A 125 55.92 -1.38 9.10
N GLU A 126 56.49 -2.06 10.10
CA GLU A 126 55.76 -2.78 11.14
C GLU A 126 54.81 -1.85 11.92
N LYS A 127 55.27 -0.66 12.33
CA LYS A 127 54.40 0.34 12.99
C LYS A 127 53.25 0.78 12.08
N GLU A 128 53.53 1.10 10.81
CA GLU A 128 52.50 1.51 9.84
C GLU A 128 51.47 0.40 9.59
N CYS A 129 51.93 -0.85 9.43
CA CYS A 129 51.07 -2.02 9.33
C CYS A 129 50.22 -2.22 10.60
N MET A 130 50.80 -2.06 11.79
CA MET A 130 50.07 -2.19 13.05
C MET A 130 49.02 -1.09 13.25
N CYS A 131 49.33 0.16 12.89
CA CYS A 131 48.33 1.24 12.87
C CYS A 131 47.18 0.91 11.92
N ARG A 132 47.49 0.52 10.67
CA ARG A 132 46.48 0.16 9.68
C ARG A 132 45.64 -1.07 10.08
N ILE A 133 46.22 -2.03 10.79
CA ILE A 133 45.49 -3.17 11.38
C ILE A 133 44.53 -2.66 12.45
N SER A 134 44.96 -1.74 13.32
CA SER A 134 44.08 -1.12 14.32
C SER A 134 42.93 -0.37 13.66
N ASP A 135 43.20 0.50 12.67
CA ASP A 135 42.18 1.28 11.98
C ASP A 135 41.09 0.36 11.36
N VAL A 136 41.51 -0.70 10.68
CA VAL A 136 40.59 -1.70 10.08
C VAL A 136 39.83 -2.51 11.15
N GLN A 137 40.46 -2.84 12.28
CA GLN A 137 39.78 -3.47 13.41
C GLN A 137 38.75 -2.55 14.05
N ASP A 138 39.02 -1.26 14.13
CA ASP A 138 38.13 -0.24 14.68
C ASP A 138 36.93 -0.02 13.75
N GLU A 139 37.16 0.11 12.44
CA GLU A 139 36.10 0.11 11.42
C GLU A 139 35.22 -1.14 11.51
N LEU A 140 35.82 -2.33 11.62
CA LEU A 140 35.08 -3.60 11.72
C LEU A 140 34.21 -3.63 12.98
N ARG A 141 34.73 -3.23 14.14
CA ARG A 141 33.92 -3.12 15.39
C ARG A 141 32.75 -2.14 15.24
N HIS A 142 32.93 -1.02 14.52
CA HIS A 142 31.83 -0.10 14.22
C HIS A 142 30.78 -0.70 13.28
N ARG A 143 31.19 -1.49 12.28
CA ARG A 143 30.26 -2.19 11.38
C ARG A 143 29.48 -3.29 12.10
N ASP A 144 30.14 -4.10 12.92
CA ASP A 144 29.49 -5.14 13.74
C ASP A 144 28.47 -4.53 14.72
N HIS A 145 28.81 -3.38 15.34
CA HIS A 145 27.87 -2.67 16.20
C HIS A 145 26.63 -2.21 15.43
N HIS A 146 26.81 -1.59 14.27
CA HIS A 146 25.71 -1.11 13.44
C HIS A 146 24.83 -2.25 12.90
N ILE A 147 25.42 -3.40 12.53
CA ILE A 147 24.67 -4.61 12.17
C ILE A 147 23.83 -5.07 13.36
N SER A 148 24.39 -5.11 14.58
CA SER A 148 23.66 -5.47 15.79
C SER A 148 22.54 -4.47 16.15
N GLU A 149 22.63 -3.21 15.76
CA GLU A 149 21.54 -2.24 15.88
C GLU A 149 20.42 -2.52 14.87
N LEU A 150 20.77 -2.75 13.60
CA LEU A 150 19.81 -3.09 12.55
C LEU A 150 19.08 -4.42 12.85
N ASP A 151 19.77 -5.43 13.38
CA ASP A 151 19.15 -6.69 13.80
C ASP A 151 18.10 -6.48 14.91
N LYS A 152 18.36 -5.57 15.85
CA LYS A 152 17.37 -5.20 16.90
C LYS A 152 16.18 -4.44 16.31
N GLU A 153 16.41 -3.53 15.37
CA GLU A 153 15.34 -2.82 14.67
C GLU A 153 14.47 -3.80 13.87
N ILE A 154 15.09 -4.74 13.14
CA ILE A 154 14.40 -5.82 12.42
C ILE A 154 13.55 -6.65 13.39
N LEU A 155 14.08 -7.05 14.56
CA LEU A 155 13.33 -7.81 15.56
C LEU A 155 12.13 -7.04 16.12
N THR A 156 12.29 -5.77 16.48
CA THR A 156 11.17 -4.95 16.99
C THR A 156 10.11 -4.68 15.91
N LEU A 157 10.50 -4.48 14.65
CA LEU A 157 9.57 -4.38 13.54
C LEU A 157 8.79 -5.69 13.30
N HIS A 158 9.44 -6.85 13.40
CA HIS A 158 8.75 -8.14 13.31
C HIS A 158 7.76 -8.37 14.46
N GLU A 159 8.11 -7.95 15.69
CA GLU A 159 7.19 -8.01 16.82
C GLU A 159 5.98 -7.07 16.62
N ASN A 160 6.21 -5.84 16.17
CA ASN A 160 5.15 -4.88 15.83
C ASN A 160 4.24 -5.37 14.71
N ILE A 161 4.78 -6.02 13.68
CA ILE A 161 3.97 -6.66 12.63
C ILE A 161 3.13 -7.79 13.24
N SER A 162 3.71 -8.64 14.09
CA SER A 162 2.99 -9.76 14.74
C SER A 162 1.84 -9.28 15.63
N THR A 163 2.03 -8.20 16.41
CA THR A 163 0.99 -7.64 17.27
C THR A 163 -0.13 -7.00 16.45
N LEU A 164 0.20 -6.22 15.42
CA LEU A 164 -0.78 -5.62 14.50
C LEU A 164 -1.57 -6.66 13.71
N THR A 165 -0.95 -7.75 13.25
CA THR A 165 -1.66 -8.86 12.58
C THR A 165 -2.66 -9.52 13.54
N LYS A 166 -2.26 -9.79 14.79
CA LYS A 166 -3.17 -10.36 15.81
C LYS A 166 -4.33 -9.43 16.14
N GLU A 167 -4.09 -8.12 16.27
CA GLU A 167 -5.18 -7.16 16.46
C GLU A 167 -6.12 -7.13 15.26
N LEU A 168 -5.60 -7.08 14.03
CA LEU A 168 -6.41 -7.05 12.81
C LEU A 168 -7.29 -8.30 12.67
N GLU A 169 -6.75 -9.49 12.98
CA GLU A 169 -7.53 -10.72 13.07
C GLU A 169 -8.64 -10.64 14.13
N PHE A 170 -8.33 -10.11 15.31
CA PHE A 170 -9.29 -9.97 16.41
C PHE A 170 -10.43 -9.00 16.03
N LYS A 171 -10.10 -7.83 15.46
CA LYS A 171 -11.10 -6.87 14.96
C LYS A 171 -11.92 -7.47 13.82
N GLY A 172 -11.32 -8.26 12.93
CA GLY A 172 -12.04 -8.98 11.87
C GLY A 172 -13.06 -9.98 12.43
N LYS A 173 -12.68 -10.77 13.44
CA LYS A 173 -13.58 -11.68 14.17
C LYS A 173 -14.72 -10.92 14.86
N GLU A 174 -14.42 -9.78 15.48
CA GLU A 174 -15.42 -8.95 16.17
C GLU A 174 -16.42 -8.29 15.21
N ILE A 175 -15.97 -7.80 14.05
CA ILE A 175 -16.85 -7.27 13.00
C ILE A 175 -17.81 -8.36 12.50
N LEU A 176 -17.32 -9.60 12.29
CA LEU A 176 -18.17 -10.73 11.90
C LEU A 176 -19.18 -11.09 12.99
N ARG A 177 -18.77 -11.05 14.27
CA ARG A 177 -19.66 -11.28 15.43
C ARG A 177 -20.80 -10.25 15.46
N ILE A 178 -20.46 -8.96 15.45
CA ILE A 178 -21.43 -7.85 15.47
C ILE A 178 -22.38 -7.92 14.26
N ARG A 179 -21.86 -8.21 13.06
CA ARG A 179 -22.69 -8.38 11.85
C ARG A 179 -23.64 -9.57 11.95
N SER A 180 -23.20 -10.69 12.52
CA SER A 180 -24.05 -11.87 12.74
C SER A 180 -25.18 -11.56 13.74
N GLU A 181 -24.83 -10.94 14.86
CA GLU A 181 -25.75 -10.55 15.93
C GLU A 181 -26.80 -9.53 15.43
N SER A 182 -26.37 -8.49 14.71
CA SER A 182 -27.26 -7.49 14.11
C SER A 182 -28.21 -8.11 13.08
N ASN A 183 -27.72 -8.97 12.18
CA ASN A 183 -28.58 -9.69 11.22
C ASN A 183 -29.56 -10.66 11.90
N GLN A 184 -29.22 -11.21 13.08
CA GLN A 184 -30.14 -12.01 13.88
C GLN A 184 -31.23 -11.14 14.51
N GLN A 185 -30.86 -9.99 15.10
CA GLN A 185 -31.82 -9.04 15.67
C GLN A 185 -32.80 -8.51 14.61
N ILE A 186 -32.32 -8.13 13.42
CA ILE A 186 -33.18 -7.67 12.31
C ILE A 186 -34.23 -8.73 11.96
N ARG A 187 -33.81 -9.99 11.73
CA ARG A 187 -34.73 -11.09 11.39
C ARG A 187 -35.76 -11.39 12.49
N LEU A 188 -35.38 -11.26 13.76
CA LEU A 188 -36.31 -11.41 14.88
C LEU A 188 -37.34 -10.27 14.89
N HIS A 189 -36.89 -9.02 14.72
CA HIS A 189 -37.79 -7.86 14.65
C HIS A 189 -38.73 -7.90 13.43
N GLU A 190 -38.24 -8.29 12.25
CA GLU A 190 -39.06 -8.50 11.05
C GLU A 190 -40.12 -9.59 11.26
N GLN A 191 -39.74 -10.72 11.87
CA GLN A 191 -40.66 -11.81 12.17
C GLN A 191 -41.73 -11.39 13.18
N ASP A 192 -41.35 -10.69 14.24
CA ASP A 192 -42.28 -10.23 15.28
C ASP A 192 -43.20 -9.12 14.78
N LEU A 193 -42.74 -8.26 13.88
CA LEU A 193 -43.58 -7.26 13.21
C LEU A 193 -44.60 -7.93 12.27
N SER A 194 -44.15 -8.91 11.47
CA SER A 194 -45.04 -9.70 10.59
C SER A 194 -46.14 -10.42 11.38
N LYS A 195 -45.77 -11.09 12.49
CA LYS A 195 -46.73 -11.74 13.41
C LYS A 195 -47.71 -10.77 14.08
N LYS A 196 -47.35 -9.49 14.25
CA LYS A 196 -48.26 -8.47 14.78
C LYS A 196 -49.25 -8.02 13.71
N HIS A 197 -48.78 -7.66 12.53
CA HIS A 197 -49.64 -7.27 11.41
C HIS A 197 -50.61 -8.40 11.00
N GLU A 198 -50.16 -9.66 10.99
CA GLU A 198 -51.02 -10.84 10.75
C GLU A 198 -52.19 -10.89 11.76
N LYS A 199 -51.90 -10.77 13.06
CA LYS A 199 -52.93 -10.73 14.12
C LYS A 199 -53.85 -9.52 14.03
N GLU A 200 -53.33 -8.35 13.67
CA GLU A 200 -54.12 -7.13 13.50
C GLU A 200 -55.09 -7.26 12.31
N LEU A 201 -54.65 -7.88 11.20
CA LEU A 201 -55.50 -8.21 10.06
C LEU A 201 -56.55 -9.27 10.40
N ASP A 202 -56.20 -10.30 11.16
CA ASP A 202 -57.14 -11.32 11.63
C ASP A 202 -58.24 -10.71 12.51
N VAL A 203 -57.87 -9.84 13.47
CA VAL A 203 -58.81 -9.12 14.33
C VAL A 203 -59.72 -8.21 13.51
N MET A 204 -59.16 -7.40 12.61
CA MET A 204 -59.94 -6.50 11.75
C MET A 204 -60.90 -7.27 10.84
N THR A 205 -60.48 -8.43 10.33
CA THR A 205 -61.31 -9.32 9.51
C THR A 205 -62.45 -9.93 10.32
N ALA A 206 -62.17 -10.40 11.53
CA ALA A 206 -63.17 -10.93 12.45
C ALA A 206 -64.18 -9.85 12.89
N ASP A 207 -63.71 -8.63 13.15
CA ASP A 207 -64.56 -7.47 13.48
C ASP A 207 -65.48 -7.10 12.32
N HIS A 208 -64.94 -6.99 11.10
CA HIS A 208 -65.75 -6.68 9.92
C HIS A 208 -66.80 -7.76 9.61
N ILE A 209 -66.44 -9.05 9.77
CA ILE A 209 -67.40 -10.16 9.62
C ILE A 209 -68.50 -10.05 10.67
N ARG A 210 -68.16 -9.78 11.93
CA ARG A 210 -69.10 -9.60 13.05
C ARG A 210 -70.04 -8.40 12.85
N GLU A 211 -69.50 -7.26 12.43
CA GLU A 211 -70.28 -6.06 12.12
C GLU A 211 -71.26 -6.32 10.97
N LYS A 212 -70.80 -6.95 9.87
CA LYS A 212 -71.64 -7.37 8.75
C LYS A 212 -72.74 -8.35 9.18
N GLN A 213 -72.42 -9.31 10.06
CA GLN A 213 -73.42 -10.24 10.62
C GLN A 213 -74.45 -9.51 11.49
N SER A 214 -74.04 -8.54 12.31
CA SER A 214 -74.96 -7.70 13.09
C SER A 214 -75.90 -6.91 12.18
N MET A 215 -75.36 -6.20 11.18
CA MET A 215 -76.17 -5.44 10.22
C MET A 215 -77.16 -6.33 9.45
N LEU A 216 -76.77 -7.55 9.08
CA LEU A 216 -77.69 -8.51 8.45
C LEU A 216 -78.79 -9.00 9.41
N ALA A 217 -78.46 -9.21 10.70
CA ALA A 217 -79.45 -9.58 11.71
C ALA A 217 -80.44 -8.43 11.97
N ASP A 218 -79.96 -7.20 12.10
CA ASP A 218 -80.79 -6.00 12.28
C ASP A 218 -81.66 -5.71 11.04
N PHE A 219 -81.12 -5.91 9.84
CA PHE A 219 -81.88 -5.82 8.58
C PHE A 219 -83.00 -6.87 8.52
N ASN A 220 -82.70 -8.14 8.81
CA ASN A 220 -83.69 -9.21 8.83
C ASN A 220 -84.80 -8.94 9.86
N LYS A 221 -84.43 -8.51 11.08
CA LYS A 221 -85.38 -8.13 12.13
C LYS A 221 -86.28 -6.95 11.71
N THR A 222 -85.72 -5.96 11.01
CA THR A 222 -86.48 -4.83 10.46
C THR A 222 -87.41 -5.28 9.33
N GLN A 223 -86.96 -6.22 8.50
CA GLN A 223 -87.77 -6.81 7.43
C GLN A 223 -88.90 -7.70 7.97
N GLU A 224 -88.68 -8.41 9.07
CA GLU A 224 -89.71 -9.17 9.79
C GLU A 224 -90.77 -8.24 10.38
N LEU A 225 -90.36 -7.20 11.12
CA LEU A 225 -91.27 -6.18 11.65
C LEU A 225 -92.07 -5.49 10.53
N LEU A 226 -91.45 -5.22 9.37
CA LEU A 226 -92.16 -4.66 8.21
C LEU A 226 -93.20 -5.64 7.63
N LYS A 227 -92.92 -6.94 7.62
CA LYS A 227 -93.92 -7.96 7.21
C LYS A 227 -95.06 -8.04 8.22
N GLU A 228 -94.77 -8.01 9.52
CA GLU A 228 -95.77 -7.98 10.59
C GLU A 228 -96.69 -6.76 10.44
N ILE A 229 -96.13 -5.55 10.30
CA ILE A 229 -96.90 -4.32 10.08
C ILE A 229 -97.76 -4.41 8.81
N ASN A 230 -97.21 -4.87 7.68
CA ASN A 230 -98.00 -5.05 6.46
C ASN A 230 -99.14 -6.06 6.65
N SER A 231 -98.91 -7.17 7.34
CA SER A 231 -99.96 -8.15 7.63
C SER A 231 -101.05 -7.60 8.54
N ALA A 232 -100.70 -6.84 9.58
CA ALA A 232 -101.64 -6.19 10.48
C ALA A 232 -102.45 -5.08 9.78
N LEU A 233 -101.81 -4.29 8.92
CA LEU A 233 -102.48 -3.31 8.07
C LEU A 233 -103.43 -3.98 7.07
N GLN A 234 -103.05 -5.12 6.50
CA GLN A 234 -103.90 -5.83 5.53
C GLN A 234 -105.11 -6.48 6.20
N VAL A 235 -104.96 -7.04 7.41
CA VAL A 235 -106.10 -7.52 8.23
C VAL A 235 -107.02 -6.35 8.63
N SER A 236 -106.45 -5.22 9.07
CA SER A 236 -107.24 -4.03 9.43
C SER A 236 -107.96 -3.41 8.21
N LEU A 237 -107.36 -3.48 7.02
CA LEU A 237 -107.98 -3.08 5.77
C LEU A 237 -109.17 -4.00 5.44
N GLU A 238 -108.96 -5.32 5.48
CA GLU A 238 -110.01 -6.34 5.24
C GLU A 238 -111.18 -6.19 6.23
N GLU A 239 -110.89 -5.96 7.52
CA GLU A 239 -111.91 -5.65 8.53
C GLU A 239 -112.71 -4.38 8.23
N MET A 240 -112.05 -3.33 7.71
CA MET A 240 -112.70 -2.06 7.38
C MET A 240 -113.49 -2.13 6.07
N GLU A 241 -113.01 -2.92 5.11
CA GLU A 241 -113.74 -3.27 3.89
C GLU A 241 -114.99 -4.09 4.23
N ASP A 242 -114.90 -5.11 5.09
CA ASP A 242 -116.07 -5.89 5.54
C ASP A 242 -117.09 -5.02 6.30
N LYS A 243 -116.64 -4.17 7.24
CA LYS A 243 -117.50 -3.18 7.91
C LYS A 243 -118.15 -2.19 6.94
N TYR A 244 -117.51 -1.87 5.82
CA TYR A 244 -118.06 -0.97 4.79
C TYR A 244 -119.06 -1.68 3.87
N GLN A 245 -118.83 -2.96 3.52
CA GLN A 245 -119.78 -3.79 2.77
C GLN A 245 -121.03 -4.11 3.61
N ASN A 246 -120.83 -4.45 4.89
CA ASN A 246 -121.89 -4.76 5.85
C ASN A 246 -122.43 -3.52 6.60
N ARG A 247 -122.26 -2.31 6.04
CA ARG A 247 -122.69 -1.08 6.72
C ARG A 247 -124.22 -0.96 6.76
N GLU A 248 -124.73 -0.38 7.84
CA GLU A 248 -126.11 0.09 7.91
C GLU A 248 -126.39 1.17 6.83
N PRO A 249 -127.62 1.26 6.31
CA PRO A 249 -128.04 2.35 5.42
C PRO A 249 -127.78 3.72 6.06
N ARG A 250 -127.30 4.69 5.28
CA ARG A 250 -126.90 5.99 5.84
C ARG A 250 -128.13 6.80 6.27
N PRO A 251 -127.99 7.81 7.16
CA PRO A 251 -129.10 8.66 7.57
C PRO A 251 -129.81 9.33 6.39
N GLU A 252 -129.10 9.70 5.33
CA GLU A 252 -129.70 10.28 4.11
C GLU A 252 -130.48 9.23 3.31
N ASP A 253 -129.99 7.98 3.29
CA ASP A 253 -130.69 6.85 2.64
C ASP A 253 -131.97 6.52 3.43
N LEU A 254 -131.91 6.52 4.76
CA LEU A 254 -133.04 6.33 5.67
C LEU A 254 -134.05 7.49 5.59
N GLN A 255 -133.57 8.73 5.48
CA GLN A 255 -134.41 9.92 5.32
C GLN A 255 -135.11 9.92 3.96
N LEU A 256 -134.42 9.55 2.88
CA LEU A 256 -135.05 9.35 1.57
C LEU A 256 -136.10 8.22 1.61
N ILE A 257 -135.85 7.13 2.33
CA ILE A 257 -136.84 6.07 2.56
C ILE A 257 -138.04 6.59 3.36
N ALA A 258 -137.83 7.47 4.35
CA ALA A 258 -138.91 8.11 5.11
C ALA A 258 -139.73 9.07 4.24
N GLU A 259 -139.07 9.97 3.51
CA GLU A 259 -139.71 10.90 2.56
C GLU A 259 -140.49 10.15 1.46
N LEU A 260 -139.97 9.03 0.95
CA LEU A 260 -140.69 8.16 0.01
C LEU A 260 -141.88 7.46 0.65
N LYS A 261 -141.78 7.01 1.91
CA LYS A 261 -142.91 6.45 2.66
C LYS A 261 -143.98 7.49 2.94
N ASP A 262 -143.60 8.71 3.29
CA ASP A 262 -144.51 9.82 3.52
C ASP A 262 -145.20 10.24 2.22
N LEU A 263 -144.46 10.32 1.09
CA LEU A 263 -145.05 10.52 -0.24
C LEU A 263 -146.03 9.41 -0.63
N ILE A 264 -145.73 8.15 -0.32
CA ILE A 264 -146.66 7.03 -0.53
C ILE A 264 -147.89 7.19 0.35
N ALA A 265 -147.73 7.53 1.64
CA ALA A 265 -148.84 7.75 2.56
C ALA A 265 -149.71 8.97 2.18
N GLU A 266 -149.13 10.06 1.69
CA GLU A 266 -149.84 11.21 1.12
C GLU A 266 -150.64 10.81 -0.13
N ARG A 267 -150.05 9.99 -1.01
CA ARG A 267 -150.73 9.45 -2.19
C ARG A 267 -151.88 8.53 -1.81
N ASP A 268 -151.71 7.66 -0.81
CA ASP A 268 -152.77 6.80 -0.29
C ASP A 268 -153.90 7.61 0.39
N GLN A 269 -153.56 8.66 1.13
CA GLN A 269 -154.56 9.60 1.66
C GLN A 269 -155.29 10.36 0.55
N LEU A 270 -154.60 10.80 -0.49
CA LEU A 270 -155.21 11.45 -1.65
C LEU A 270 -156.14 10.49 -2.41
N ILE A 271 -155.73 9.24 -2.61
CA ILE A 271 -156.56 8.17 -3.19
C ILE A 271 -157.79 7.94 -2.32
N LYS A 272 -157.63 7.84 -0.99
CA LYS A 272 -158.75 7.67 -0.06
C LYS A 272 -159.73 8.85 -0.12
N LYS A 273 -159.23 10.08 -0.14
CA LYS A 273 -160.05 11.28 -0.32
C LYS A 273 -160.80 11.26 -1.65
N LEU A 274 -160.13 10.92 -2.76
CA LEU A 274 -160.78 10.79 -4.07
C LEU A 274 -161.83 9.65 -4.12
N ILE A 275 -161.65 8.58 -3.34
CA ILE A 275 -162.66 7.52 -3.17
C ILE A 275 -163.87 8.03 -2.38
N ASP A 276 -163.66 8.81 -1.31
CA ASP A 276 -164.74 9.33 -0.48
C ASP A 276 -165.47 10.51 -1.16
N ASP A 277 -164.77 11.39 -1.86
CA ASP A 277 -165.35 12.42 -2.76
C ASP A 277 -166.16 11.74 -3.88
N LYS A 278 -165.65 10.66 -4.50
CA LYS A 278 -166.40 9.85 -5.48
C LYS A 278 -167.68 9.27 -4.87
N LYS A 279 -167.63 8.72 -3.65
CA LYS A 279 -168.84 8.23 -2.95
C LYS A 279 -169.82 9.35 -2.67
N PHE A 280 -169.35 10.51 -2.20
CA PHE A 280 -170.18 11.68 -1.95
C PHE A 280 -170.90 12.13 -3.22
N TYR A 281 -170.18 12.30 -4.33
CA TYR A 281 -170.78 12.68 -5.61
C TYR A 281 -171.72 11.60 -6.17
N GLN A 282 -171.42 10.31 -6.03
CA GLN A 282 -172.37 9.25 -6.39
C GLN A 282 -173.66 9.33 -5.56
N LEU A 283 -173.56 9.59 -4.25
CA LEU A 283 -174.72 9.67 -3.37
C LEU A 283 -175.55 10.96 -3.60
N GLU A 284 -174.89 12.08 -3.89
CA GLU A 284 -175.54 13.36 -4.21
C GLU A 284 -176.25 13.31 -5.58
N LEU A 285 -175.65 12.64 -6.58
CA LEU A 285 -176.28 12.37 -7.88
C LEU A 285 -177.56 11.55 -7.71
N VAL A 286 -177.49 10.41 -7.01
CA VAL A 286 -178.66 9.54 -6.77
C VAL A 286 -179.78 10.29 -6.01
N ASN A 287 -179.44 11.12 -5.02
CA ASN A 287 -180.43 11.89 -4.28
C ASN A 287 -181.11 12.99 -5.13
N ARG A 288 -180.36 13.66 -6.03
CA ARG A 288 -180.94 14.64 -6.97
C ARG A 288 -181.80 13.96 -8.04
N GLU A 289 -181.34 12.85 -8.62
CA GLU A 289 -182.05 12.11 -9.66
C GLU A 289 -183.37 11.51 -9.17
N THR A 290 -183.45 11.12 -7.89
CA THR A 290 -184.69 10.64 -7.27
C THR A 290 -185.75 11.74 -7.08
N ASN A 291 -185.35 13.00 -6.89
CA ASN A 291 -186.28 14.13 -6.70
C ASN A 291 -186.70 14.82 -8.01
N PHE A 292 -185.84 14.85 -9.03
CA PHE A 292 -186.07 15.65 -10.24
C PHE A 292 -187.13 15.06 -11.18
N ASN A 293 -187.30 13.73 -11.19
CA ASN A 293 -188.24 13.00 -12.07
C ASN A 293 -189.74 13.24 -11.81
N LYS A 294 -190.12 14.19 -10.94
CA LYS A 294 -191.53 14.43 -10.55
C LYS A 294 -192.15 15.75 -11.02
N VAL A 295 -191.38 16.72 -11.53
CA VAL A 295 -191.91 18.11 -11.63
C VAL A 295 -191.92 18.74 -13.04
N PHE A 296 -190.91 18.56 -13.91
CA PHE A 296 -190.95 19.21 -15.23
C PHE A 296 -190.42 18.41 -16.44
N ASN A 297 -191.13 18.65 -17.56
CA ASN A 297 -190.94 18.12 -18.91
C ASN A 297 -189.76 18.76 -19.66
N ALA A 298 -189.56 18.25 -20.89
CA ALA A 298 -189.00 18.93 -22.07
C ALA A 298 -187.47 18.99 -22.24
N SER A 299 -186.98 18.11 -23.13
CA SER A 299 -186.29 18.44 -24.41
C SER A 299 -185.87 19.90 -24.70
N PRO A 300 -184.85 20.16 -25.58
CA PRO A 300 -183.80 19.28 -26.13
C PRO A 300 -182.42 20.00 -26.33
N ASN A 301 -181.54 19.40 -27.16
CA ASN A 301 -180.77 20.07 -28.23
C ASN A 301 -179.38 20.76 -28.01
N VAL A 302 -178.35 20.14 -28.62
CA VAL A 302 -177.30 20.63 -29.57
C VAL A 302 -176.43 21.90 -29.34
N GLY A 303 -175.25 21.88 -29.99
CA GLY A 303 -174.39 23.04 -30.31
C GLY A 303 -172.98 22.92 -29.71
N VAL A 304 -172.00 22.21 -30.28
CA VAL A 304 -171.25 22.44 -31.54
C VAL A 304 -170.70 23.88 -31.67
N ILE A 305 -169.37 24.04 -31.76
CA ILE A 305 -168.60 24.85 -32.77
C ILE A 305 -167.16 25.21 -32.31
N ASN A 306 -166.22 24.91 -33.22
CA ASN A 306 -164.77 25.19 -33.36
C ASN A 306 -164.53 26.70 -33.72
N PRO A 307 -163.36 27.25 -34.17
CA PRO A 307 -161.91 27.00 -33.99
C PRO A 307 -161.12 28.29 -33.54
N LEU A 308 -159.77 28.30 -33.70
CA LEU A 308 -158.89 29.41 -34.16
C LEU A 308 -157.79 30.05 -33.23
N VAL A 309 -156.53 29.69 -33.55
CA VAL A 309 -155.24 30.45 -33.62
C VAL A 309 -154.58 31.25 -32.45
N LYS A 310 -153.41 30.72 -32.04
CA LYS A 310 -152.02 31.29 -32.06
C LYS A 310 -151.55 32.45 -31.13
N GLN A 311 -150.29 32.24 -30.67
CA GLN A 311 -149.27 33.18 -30.14
C GLN A 311 -149.44 33.60 -28.65
N LYS A 312 -148.41 33.98 -27.86
CA LYS A 312 -147.05 34.50 -28.18
C LYS A 312 -146.12 34.50 -26.92
N LYS A 313 -144.80 34.21 -27.07
CA LYS A 313 -143.63 34.68 -26.24
C LYS A 313 -143.68 34.42 -24.69
N LYS A 314 -142.63 34.53 -23.85
CA LYS A 314 -141.36 35.31 -23.86
C LYS A 314 -140.38 34.84 -22.74
N ASN A 315 -139.05 35.00 -22.93
CA ASN A 315 -137.99 35.23 -21.89
C ASN A 315 -137.78 34.19 -20.74
N ASP A 316 -136.68 34.13 -19.97
CA ASP A 316 -135.38 34.86 -19.96
C ASP A 316 -134.25 34.02 -19.28
N ARG A 317 -132.99 34.48 -19.40
CA ARG A 317 -131.85 34.52 -18.41
C ARG A 317 -131.81 33.57 -17.16
N SER A 318 -130.67 33.14 -16.59
CA SER A 318 -129.22 33.47 -16.75
C SER A 318 -128.34 32.73 -15.71
N ALA A 319 -127.00 32.72 -15.90
CA ALA A 319 -125.94 32.74 -14.84
C ALA A 319 -125.75 31.47 -13.96
N ASN A 320 -124.60 31.19 -13.28
CA ASN A 320 -123.21 31.70 -13.33
C ASN A 320 -122.26 30.77 -12.51
N ARG A 321 -120.92 30.96 -12.62
CA ARG A 321 -119.83 30.56 -11.67
C ARG A 321 -119.49 29.04 -11.53
N PHE A 322 -118.24 28.61 -11.78
CA PHE A 322 -117.00 28.62 -10.92
C PHE A 322 -117.14 27.68 -9.70
N VAL A 323 -116.22 26.82 -9.24
CA VAL A 323 -114.73 26.60 -9.31
C VAL A 323 -114.45 25.07 -9.08
N SER A 324 -113.28 24.43 -9.21
CA SER A 324 -111.95 24.66 -9.86
C SER A 324 -111.07 23.39 -9.71
N VAL A 325 -110.08 23.14 -10.59
CA VAL A 325 -108.98 22.15 -10.39
C VAL A 325 -107.66 22.65 -11.02
N PRO A 326 -106.48 22.39 -10.42
CA PRO A 326 -105.18 22.78 -10.99
C PRO A 326 -104.47 21.60 -11.69
N ASN A 327 -103.92 21.85 -12.89
CA ASN A 327 -102.83 21.03 -13.44
C ASN A 327 -101.99 21.82 -14.46
N LEU A 328 -100.71 22.00 -14.16
CA LEU A 328 -99.61 22.55 -14.97
C LEU A 328 -98.33 21.90 -14.39
N SER A 329 -97.27 21.58 -15.13
CA SER A 329 -96.80 22.01 -16.46
C SER A 329 -96.02 20.85 -17.09
N ALA A 330 -96.30 20.47 -18.34
CA ALA A 330 -95.71 21.02 -19.58
C ALA A 330 -94.23 20.59 -19.82
N LEU A 331 -94.08 19.82 -20.91
CA LEU A 331 -92.86 19.26 -21.49
C LEU A 331 -92.35 20.19 -22.62
N GLU A 332 -91.03 20.23 -22.84
CA GLU A 332 -90.23 20.70 -24.00
C GLU A 332 -89.03 21.57 -23.56
N SER A 333 -87.84 21.59 -24.20
CA SER A 333 -87.31 20.86 -25.37
C SER A 333 -85.77 20.81 -25.34
N SER A 334 -85.18 19.84 -26.04
CA SER A 334 -83.86 19.88 -26.73
C SER A 334 -82.59 20.40 -26.02
N GLY A 335 -81.56 19.54 -25.94
CA GLY A 335 -80.19 19.95 -25.62
C GLY A 335 -79.15 18.87 -25.95
N VAL A 336 -78.42 19.02 -27.06
CA VAL A 336 -77.30 18.15 -27.43
C VAL A 336 -76.08 18.51 -26.57
N GLY A 337 -75.43 17.52 -25.95
CA GLY A 337 -74.31 17.77 -25.03
C GLY A 337 -73.36 16.59 -24.87
N ASN A 338 -72.31 16.54 -25.69
CA ASN A 338 -71.11 15.74 -25.43
C ASN A 338 -70.35 16.32 -24.22
N GLY A 339 -69.74 15.47 -23.39
CA GLY A 339 -68.64 15.90 -22.51
C GLY A 339 -68.67 15.30 -21.11
N HIS A 340 -67.92 14.21 -20.90
CA HIS A 340 -67.42 13.90 -19.56
C HIS A 340 -66.37 14.93 -19.15
N ALA A 341 -66.55 15.54 -17.97
CA ALA A 341 -65.50 16.30 -17.31
C ALA A 341 -65.53 16.02 -15.81
N ASN A 342 -64.43 15.47 -15.31
CA ASN A 342 -63.75 15.88 -14.06
C ASN A 342 -62.48 15.04 -13.90
N ARG A 343 -61.57 15.22 -14.85
CA ARG A 343 -60.14 14.90 -14.70
C ARG A 343 -59.49 16.22 -14.32
N LEU A 344 -58.81 16.29 -13.18
CA LEU A 344 -58.06 17.50 -12.80
C LEU A 344 -56.67 17.43 -13.44
N ASP A 345 -56.30 18.49 -14.17
CA ASP A 345 -54.97 18.64 -14.75
C ASP A 345 -53.94 19.04 -13.69
N PRO A 346 -52.68 18.55 -13.77
CA PRO A 346 -51.63 18.96 -12.85
C PRO A 346 -51.01 20.32 -13.22
N ILE A 347 -50.51 21.01 -12.19
CA ILE A 347 -49.97 22.38 -12.25
C ILE A 347 -48.64 22.41 -13.05
N PRO A 348 -48.38 23.45 -13.89
CA PRO A 348 -47.09 23.61 -14.56
C PRO A 348 -45.93 23.81 -13.55
N ASN A 349 -44.77 23.23 -13.83
CA ASN A 349 -43.53 23.26 -13.03
C ASN A 349 -43.57 22.46 -11.70
N SER A 350 -43.70 21.13 -11.79
CA SER A 350 -43.18 20.22 -10.76
C SER A 350 -42.26 19.16 -11.39
N SER A 351 -41.15 18.87 -10.72
CA SER A 351 -40.10 17.96 -11.22
C SER A 351 -40.35 16.54 -10.71
N ILE A 352 -40.85 15.66 -11.58
CA ILE A 352 -40.93 14.23 -11.32
C ILE A 352 -40.06 13.49 -12.35
N HIS A 353 -39.15 12.67 -11.84
CA HIS A 353 -38.24 11.86 -12.64
C HIS A 353 -38.90 10.53 -13.04
N ASP A 354 -39.52 10.49 -14.22
CA ASP A 354 -39.76 9.22 -14.90
C ASP A 354 -38.50 8.84 -15.70
N ILE A 355 -37.68 7.97 -15.12
CA ILE A 355 -36.58 7.29 -15.82
C ILE A 355 -36.89 5.79 -15.80
N GLU A 356 -37.34 5.28 -16.94
CA GLU A 356 -37.46 3.84 -17.18
C GLU A 356 -36.08 3.18 -17.07
N PHE A 357 -35.91 2.27 -16.10
CA PHE A 357 -34.68 1.48 -15.98
C PHE A 357 -34.63 0.39 -17.05
N ASN A 358 -33.97 0.71 -18.16
CA ASN A 358 -33.71 -0.19 -19.27
C ASN A 358 -32.66 -1.24 -18.86
N SER A 359 -33.08 -2.49 -18.62
CA SER A 359 -32.31 -3.51 -17.87
C SER A 359 -31.32 -4.34 -18.70
N SER A 360 -30.79 -3.81 -19.81
CA SER A 360 -30.03 -4.61 -20.79
C SER A 360 -28.77 -3.94 -21.39
N ARG A 361 -28.01 -3.18 -20.58
CA ARG A 361 -26.59 -2.87 -20.86
C ARG A 361 -25.74 -2.92 -19.58
N PRO A 362 -24.57 -3.58 -19.58
CA PRO A 362 -23.62 -3.50 -18.48
C PRO A 362 -22.90 -2.14 -18.46
N LEU A 363 -22.56 -1.68 -17.26
CA LEU A 363 -21.83 -0.42 -17.02
C LEU A 363 -20.35 -0.51 -17.48
N PRO A 364 -19.72 0.62 -17.87
CA PRO A 364 -18.29 0.65 -18.18
C PRO A 364 -17.43 0.37 -16.95
N GLN A 365 -16.36 -0.41 -17.09
CA GLN A 365 -15.40 -0.64 -16.00
C GLN A 365 -14.48 0.57 -15.76
N PRO A 366 -14.01 0.81 -14.51
CA PRO A 366 -13.07 1.88 -14.22
C PRO A 366 -11.70 1.66 -14.88
N ILE A 367 -11.13 2.71 -15.47
CA ILE A 367 -9.76 2.70 -16.00
C ILE A 367 -8.77 2.91 -14.83
N PRO A 368 -7.73 2.06 -14.66
CA PRO A 368 -6.73 2.26 -13.61
C PRO A 368 -5.84 3.50 -13.89
N PRO A 369 -5.35 4.18 -12.84
CA PRO A 369 -4.48 5.35 -12.99
C PRO A 369 -3.13 4.97 -13.60
N LYS A 370 -2.58 5.86 -14.44
CA LYS A 370 -1.25 5.69 -15.04
C LYS A 370 -0.15 5.88 -13.99
N GLU A 371 0.83 5.00 -14.01
CA GLU A 371 2.02 5.08 -13.15
C GLU A 371 2.84 6.37 -13.43
N PRO A 372 3.44 6.98 -12.39
CA PRO A 372 4.35 8.10 -12.55
C PRO A 372 5.69 7.64 -13.15
N LYS A 373 6.20 8.38 -14.13
CA LYS A 373 7.50 8.11 -14.76
C LYS A 373 8.63 8.21 -13.72
N MET A 374 9.44 7.15 -13.61
CA MET A 374 10.73 7.25 -12.91
C MET A 374 11.63 8.27 -13.63
N VAL A 375 12.06 9.29 -12.89
CA VAL A 375 13.16 10.16 -13.31
C VAL A 375 14.45 9.51 -12.81
N LEU A 376 15.25 9.01 -13.75
CA LEU A 376 16.58 8.47 -13.48
C LEU A 376 17.50 9.59 -12.97
N ARG A 377 18.30 9.31 -11.95
CA ARG A 377 19.39 10.19 -11.49
C ARG A 377 20.61 9.33 -11.15
#